data_AF-A0A151TXW9-F1
#
_entry.id   AF-A0A151TXW9-F1
#
_cell.length_a   1.000
_cell.length_b   1.000
_cell.length_c   1.000
_cell.angle_alpha   90.00
_cell.angle_beta   90.00
_cell.angle_gamma   90.00
#
_symmetry.space_group_name_H-M   'P 1'
#
loop_
_entity.id
_entity.type
_entity.pdbx_description
1 polymer ?
#
loop_
_entity_poly.entity_id
_entity_poly.type
_entity_poly.pdbx_seq_one_letter_code
_entity_poly.pdbx_strand_id
1 'polypeptide(L)' 'LQNRFPTDNQLRARGMALVSVCGLCGLFEESSKHLFLTCDFARSLWIWLQHVLNLPLDVSSMISLFLILNKG' A
#
# COMPACT_ATOMS: atom_id res chain seq x y z
N LEU A 1 3.41 34.96 -15.40
CA LEU A 1 4.46 33.99 -15.04
C LEU A 1 3.84 32.90 -14.16
N GLN A 2 3.60 31.74 -14.76
CA GLN A 2 3.74 30.39 -14.20
C GLN A 2 3.01 30.03 -12.88
N ASN A 3 1.70 29.75 -12.98
CA ASN A 3 0.94 28.93 -12.02
C ASN A 3 0.06 27.91 -12.77
N ARG A 4 0.70 27.03 -13.55
CA ARG A 4 0.03 25.91 -14.23
C ARG A 4 0.83 24.63 -14.03
N PHE A 5 1.07 24.25 -12.78
CA PHE A 5 1.27 22.82 -12.55
C PHE A 5 -0.06 22.15 -12.89
N PRO A 6 -0.13 21.34 -13.95
CA PRO A 6 -1.35 20.63 -14.26
C PRO A 6 -1.58 19.68 -13.09
N THR A 7 -2.63 19.94 -12.31
CA THR A 7 -3.07 19.04 -11.25
C THR A 7 -3.28 17.66 -11.88
N ASP A 8 -2.93 16.61 -11.15
CA ASP A 8 -3.03 15.20 -11.53
C ASP A 8 -4.26 14.85 -12.40
N ASN A 9 -5.41 15.42 -12.04
CA ASN A 9 -6.68 15.30 -12.74
C ASN A 9 -6.66 15.71 -14.23
N GLN A 10 -5.87 16.72 -14.62
CA GLN A 10 -5.72 17.19 -16.01
C GLN A 10 -4.79 16.29 -16.84
N LEU A 11 -3.92 15.51 -16.19
CA LEU A 11 -3.01 14.56 -16.86
C LEU A 11 -3.71 13.21 -17.11
N ARG A 12 -4.54 12.76 -16.16
CA ARG A 12 -5.37 11.55 -16.27
C ARG A 12 -6.35 11.61 -17.45
N ALA A 13 -6.97 12.77 -17.70
CA ALA A 13 -7.91 12.98 -18.80
C ALA A 13 -7.27 12.90 -20.21
N ARG A 14 -5.93 12.97 -20.30
CA ARG A 14 -5.17 12.91 -21.56
C ARG A 14 -4.57 11.54 -21.88
N GLY A 15 -4.94 10.50 -21.13
CA GLY A 15 -4.43 9.15 -21.35
C GLY A 15 -3.00 8.93 -20.85
N MET A 16 -2.42 9.90 -20.13
CA MET A 16 -1.20 9.65 -19.36
C MET A 16 -1.62 8.96 -18.07
N ALA A 17 -1.47 7.64 -18.03
CA ALA A 17 -1.52 6.88 -16.79
C ALA A 17 -0.39 7.41 -15.90
N LEU A 18 -0.73 8.35 -15.02
CA LEU A 18 0.10 8.65 -13.87
C LEU A 18 0.09 7.36 -13.06
N VAL A 19 1.11 6.54 -13.29
CA VAL A 19 1.37 5.38 -12.45
C VAL A 19 1.61 6.00 -11.09
N SER A 20 0.59 6.01 -10.23
CA SER A 20 0.74 6.44 -8.85
C SER A 20 1.78 5.50 -8.29
N VAL A 21 3.04 5.89 -8.24
CA VAL A 21 4.08 5.05 -7.65
C VAL A 21 3.85 5.11 -6.15
N CYS A 22 3.91 3.95 -5.49
CA CYS A 22 3.71 3.81 -4.06
C CYS A 22 4.55 4.82 -3.29
N GLY A 23 3.91 5.70 -2.54
CA GLY A 23 4.60 6.71 -1.73
C GLY A 23 5.44 6.13 -0.58
N LEU A 24 5.26 4.85 -0.24
CA LEU A 24 5.94 4.19 0.87
C LEU A 24 7.26 3.52 0.46
N CYS A 25 7.27 2.81 -0.68
CA CYS A 25 8.48 2.13 -1.16
C CYS A 25 9.08 2.79 -2.40
N GLY A 26 8.31 3.55 -3.18
CA GLY A 26 8.78 4.17 -4.43
C GLY A 26 9.07 3.19 -5.57
N LEU A 27 8.74 1.89 -5.43
CA LEU A 27 9.19 0.83 -6.36
C LEU A 27 8.10 0.32 -7.30
N PHE A 28 6.83 0.33 -6.87
CA PHE A 28 5.73 -0.27 -7.60
C PHE A 28 4.53 0.67 -7.68
N GLU A 29 3.56 0.35 -8.54
CA GLU A 29 2.28 1.03 -8.58
C GLU A 29 1.55 0.91 -7.23
N GLU A 30 1.05 2.05 -6.78
CA GLU A 30 0.22 2.24 -5.62
C GLU A 30 -1.15 1.61 -5.88
N SER A 31 -1.36 0.49 -5.20
CA SER A 31 -2.65 -0.17 -5.10
C SER A 31 -2.89 -0.53 -3.65
N SER A 32 -4.15 -0.72 -3.26
CA SER A 32 -4.48 -1.20 -1.91
C SER A 32 -3.78 -2.52 -1.59
N LYS A 33 -3.75 -3.46 -2.56
CA LYS A 33 -3.00 -4.72 -2.43
C LYS A 33 -1.51 -4.46 -2.15
N HIS A 34 -0.91 -3.51 -2.87
CA HIS A 34 0.48 -3.16 -2.65
C HIS A 34 0.69 -2.50 -1.28
N LEU A 35 -0.01 -1.41 -0.98
CA LEU A 35 0.13 -0.65 0.26
C LEU A 35 -0.05 -1.50 1.53
N PHE A 36 -0.91 -2.52 1.50
CA PHE A 36 -1.21 -3.32 2.68
C PHE A 36 -0.56 -4.70 2.70
N LEU A 37 -0.31 -5.35 1.55
CA LEU A 37 0.12 -6.77 1.54
C LEU A 37 1.51 -6.98 0.92
N THR A 38 1.85 -6.25 -0.16
CA THR A 38 3.09 -6.56 -0.93
C THR A 38 4.18 -5.50 -0.82
N CYS A 39 3.87 -4.30 -0.33
CA CYS A 39 4.85 -3.25 -0.09
C CYS A 39 5.88 -3.70 0.95
N ASP A 40 7.17 -3.46 0.67
CA ASP A 40 8.27 -3.80 1.59
C ASP A 40 8.14 -3.08 2.94
N PHE A 41 7.68 -1.84 2.91
CA PHE A 41 7.36 -1.08 4.11
C PHE A 41 6.27 -1.78 4.94
N ALA A 42 5.15 -2.14 4.29
CA ALA A 42 4.04 -2.81 4.95
C ALA A 42 4.44 -4.18 5.50
N ARG A 43 5.21 -4.97 4.74
CA ARG A 43 5.75 -6.26 5.21
C ARG A 43 6.61 -6.10 6.46
N SER A 44 7.47 -5.08 6.50
CA SER A 44 8.29 -4.78 7.68
C SER A 44 7.42 -4.43 8.90
N LEU A 45 6.35 -3.66 8.70
CA LEU A 45 5.39 -3.33 9.76
C LEU A 45 4.66 -4.58 10.28
N TRP A 46 4.22 -5.47 9.39
CA TRP A 46 3.56 -6.71 9.80
C TRP A 46 4.49 -7.66 10.54
N ILE A 47 5.76 -7.77 10.13
CA ILE A 47 6.76 -8.55 10.86
C ILE A 47 6.95 -7.95 12.26
N TRP A 48 7.13 -6.63 12.37
CA TRP A 48 7.22 -5.98 13.67
C TRP A 48 5.99 -6.27 14.54
N LEU A 49 4.79 -6.16 13.98
CA LEU A 49 3.54 -6.41 14.71
C LEU A 49 3.42 -7.88 15.17
N GLN A 50 3.84 -8.85 14.35
CA GLN A 50 3.89 -10.27 14.72
C GLN A 50 4.76 -10.50 15.94
N HIS A 51 5.92 -9.85 15.98
CA HIS A 51 6.83 -9.94 17.13
C HIS A 51 6.24 -9.30 18.39
N VAL A 52 5.52 -8.17 18.26
CA VAL A 52 4.86 -7.48 19.39
C VAL A 52 3.71 -8.30 19.95
N LEU A 53 2.89 -8.91 19.08
CA LEU A 53 1.72 -9.70 19.49
C LEU A 53 2.06 -11.15 19.83
N ASN A 54 3.28 -11.61 19.51
CA ASN A 54 3.69 -13.00 19.56
C ASN A 54 2.69 -13.93 18.83
N LEU A 55 2.15 -13.46 17.71
CA LEU A 55 1.10 -14.11 16.93
C LEU A 55 1.52 -14.17 15.47
N PRO A 56 1.48 -15.35 14.81
CA PRO A 56 1.78 -15.43 13.38
C PRO A 56 0.67 -14.74 12.59
N LEU A 57 1.01 -13.73 11.79
CA LEU A 57 0.08 -13.00 10.93
C LEU A 57 0.25 -13.46 9.48
N ASP A 58 -0.81 -14.00 8.89
CA ASP A 58 -0.81 -14.32 7.45
C ASP A 58 -1.16 -13.07 6.63
N VAL A 59 -0.15 -12.48 5.99
CA VAL A 59 -0.27 -11.29 5.12
C VAL A 59 -0.56 -11.64 3.65
N SER A 60 -0.90 -12.89 3.36
CA SER A 60 -1.22 -13.33 2.00
C SER A 60 -2.51 -12.70 1.47
N SER A 61 -3.44 -12.34 2.36
CA SER A 61 -4.72 -11.69 2.06
C SER A 61 -5.23 -10.88 3.24
N MET A 62 -5.98 -9.82 2.96
CA MET A 62 -6.69 -9.06 4.00
C MET A 62 -7.65 -9.95 4.80
N ILE A 63 -8.32 -10.91 4.14
CA ILE A 63 -9.28 -11.80 4.82
C ILE A 63 -8.57 -12.64 5.88
N SER A 64 -7.39 -13.20 5.56
CA SER A 64 -6.59 -13.97 6.51
C SER A 64 -6.20 -13.14 7.73
N LEU A 65 -5.76 -11.89 7.52
CA LEU A 65 -5.44 -10.97 8.62
C LEU A 65 -6.64 -10.72 9.53
N PHE A 66 -7.81 -10.42 8.96
CA PHE A 66 -9.03 -10.16 9.75
C PHE A 66 -9.52 -11.39 10.51
N LEU A 67 -9.35 -12.59 9.96
CA LEU A 67 -9.71 -13.83 10.64
C LEU A 67 -8.83 -14.11 11.86
N ILE A 68 -7.56 -13.71 11.83
CA ILE A 68 -6.65 -13.88 12.96
C ILE A 68 -7.01 -12.90 14.09
N LEU A 69 -7.34 -11.66 13.76
CA LEU A 69 -7.69 -10.63 14.75
C LEU A 69 -9.08 -10.84 15.39
N ASN A 70 -10.04 -11.47 14.69
CA ASN A 70 -11.36 -11.80 15.26
C ASN A 70 -11.37 -13.11 16.08
N LYS A 71 -10.23 -13.80 16.19
CA LYS A 71 -10.11 -15.04 16.98
C LYS A 71 -9.63 -14.83 18.41
N GLY A 72 -9.34 -13.59 18.81
CA GLY A 72 -9.03 -13.20 20.19
C GLY A 72 -10.26 -12.63 20.89
#